data_AF-A0A484Z8H2-F1
#
_entry.id   AF-A0A484Z8H2-F1
#
_cell.length_a   1.000
_cell.length_b   1.000
_cell.length_c   1.000
_cell.angle_alpha   90.00
_cell.angle_beta   90.00
_cell.angle_gamma   90.00
#
_symmetry.space_group_name_H-M   'P 1'
#
loop_
_entity.id
_entity.type
_entity.pdbx_description
1 polymer ?
#
loop_
_entity_poly.entity_id
_entity_poly.type
_entity_poly.pdbx_seq_one_letter_code
_entity_poly.pdbx_strand_id
1 'polypeptide(L)'
;MVRPGDKSKSATPKRAVGLLHLPMGDENRRLNIALDNPQKMRPNQTLSVKVKASVKEGAVPQKVNVLVSAVDSGVLNITDYVTPDPWEAFFGQKRYGADIYDIYGQVIEGQGRMAAFALWWRWR
;
A
#
# COMPACT_ATOMS: atom_id res chain seq x y z
N MET A 1 -7.12 -23.40 -9.06
CA MET A 1 -7.02 -24.76 -9.66
C MET A 1 -7.87 -25.72 -8.85
N VAL A 2 -8.66 -26.58 -9.50
CA VAL A 2 -9.45 -27.64 -8.85
C VAL A 2 -8.90 -28.97 -9.34
N ARG A 3 -8.58 -29.89 -8.42
CA ARG A 3 -8.17 -31.25 -8.76
C ARG A 3 -9.34 -32.21 -8.48
N PRO A 4 -9.83 -32.94 -9.49
CA PRO A 4 -10.85 -33.96 -9.26
C PRO A 4 -10.29 -35.11 -8.39
N GLY A 5 -11.15 -35.64 -7.53
CA GLY A 5 -10.83 -36.77 -6.66
C GLY A 5 -11.06 -38.11 -7.34
N ASP A 6 -10.14 -39.05 -7.20
CA ASP A 6 -10.34 -40.45 -7.63
C ASP A 6 -11.13 -41.21 -6.57
N LYS A 7 -12.27 -41.79 -6.98
CA LYS A 7 -13.15 -42.60 -6.11
C LYS A 7 -12.45 -43.84 -5.53
N SER A 8 -11.37 -44.32 -6.16
CA SER A 8 -10.59 -45.48 -5.71
C SER A 8 -9.65 -45.19 -4.53
N LYS A 9 -9.42 -43.91 -4.18
CA LYS A 9 -8.53 -43.49 -3.09
C LYS A 9 -9.10 -42.32 -2.29
N SER A 10 -10.35 -42.38 -1.81
CA SER A 10 -10.94 -41.43 -0.84
C SER A 10 -10.42 -39.98 -0.93
N ALA A 11 -10.30 -39.45 -2.15
CA ALA A 11 -9.65 -38.18 -2.40
C ALA A 11 -10.77 -37.17 -2.52
N THR A 12 -11.03 -36.40 -1.46
CA THR A 12 -11.93 -35.25 -1.56
C THR A 12 -11.39 -34.27 -2.60
N PRO A 13 -12.25 -33.68 -3.46
CA PRO A 13 -11.80 -32.72 -4.46
C PRO A 13 -11.14 -31.53 -3.76
N LYS A 14 -9.87 -31.27 -4.08
CA LYS A 14 -9.07 -30.18 -3.49
C LYS A 14 -9.04 -28.98 -4.42
N ARG A 15 -9.29 -27.79 -3.87
CA ARG A 15 -9.20 -26.49 -4.58
C ARG A 15 -8.08 -25.65 -3.99
N ALA A 16 -7.30 -25.00 -4.87
CA ALA A 16 -6.34 -23.96 -4.53
C ALA A 16 -6.70 -22.63 -5.20
N VAL A 17 -6.63 -21.53 -4.44
CA VAL A 17 -6.82 -20.15 -4.91
C VAL A 17 -5.53 -19.38 -4.66
N GLY A 18 -5.05 -18.65 -5.67
CA GLY A 18 -3.91 -17.74 -5.56
C GLY A 18 -4.39 -16.31 -5.79
N LEU A 19 -4.00 -15.40 -4.91
CA LEU A 19 -4.22 -13.96 -5.06
C LEU A 19 -2.86 -13.28 -5.18
N LEU A 20 -2.71 -12.41 -6.19
CA LEU A 20 -1.49 -11.64 -6.41
C LEU A 20 -1.87 -10.19 -6.71
N HIS A 21 -1.21 -9.25 -6.04
CA HIS A 21 -1.34 -7.84 -6.37
C HIS A 21 -0.59 -7.54 -7.68
N LEU A 22 -1.26 -6.89 -8.62
CA LEU A 22 -0.63 -6.38 -9.84
C LEU A 22 -0.32 -4.89 -9.63
N PRO A 23 0.97 -4.50 -9.53
CA PRO A 23 1.35 -3.10 -9.40
C PRO A 23 1.11 -2.38 -10.73
N MET A 24 0.37 -1.27 -10.68
CA MET A 24 0.05 -0.42 -11.84
C MET A 24 0.57 1.03 -11.65
N GLY A 25 1.38 1.26 -10.61
CA GLY A 25 1.97 2.55 -10.31
C GLY A 25 3.07 2.87 -11.32
N ASP A 26 2.96 4.03 -11.96
CA ASP A 26 3.97 4.54 -12.88
C ASP A 26 4.94 5.45 -12.11
N GLU A 27 6.21 5.05 -12.06
CA GLU A 27 7.30 5.79 -11.42
C GLU A 27 7.55 7.15 -12.09
N ASN A 28 7.23 7.29 -13.38
CA ASN A 28 7.39 8.56 -14.11
C ASN A 28 6.36 9.61 -13.67
N ARG A 29 5.30 9.20 -12.94
CA ARG A 29 4.33 10.12 -12.33
C ARG A 29 4.76 10.60 -10.95
N ARG A 30 5.88 10.09 -10.41
CA ARG A 30 6.40 10.51 -9.11
C ARG A 30 7.26 11.75 -9.27
N LEU A 31 6.88 12.82 -8.57
CA LEU A 31 7.71 14.01 -8.44
C LEU A 31 8.76 13.78 -7.35
N ASN A 32 10.03 13.87 -7.74
CA ASN A 32 11.14 13.86 -6.81
C ASN A 32 11.38 15.28 -6.29
N ILE A 33 11.10 15.50 -5.00
CA ILE A 33 11.20 16.79 -4.34
C ILE A 33 12.47 16.81 -3.49
N ALA A 34 13.40 17.70 -3.83
CA ALA A 34 14.58 17.99 -3.03
C ALA A 34 14.39 19.31 -2.28
N LEU A 35 14.58 19.27 -0.97
CA LEU A 35 14.60 20.44 -0.10
C LEU A 35 16.06 20.79 0.22
N ASP A 36 16.41 22.05 -0.02
CA ASP A 36 17.70 22.62 0.37
C ASP A 36 17.44 23.63 1.49
N ASN A 37 17.83 23.25 2.70
CA ASN A 37 17.65 23.99 3.94
C ASN A 37 18.89 23.87 4.84
N PRO A 38 19.20 24.89 5.66
CA PRO A 38 20.34 24.84 6.57
C PRO A 38 20.14 23.77 7.65
N GLN A 39 21.20 23.02 7.99
CA GLN A 39 21.14 21.99 9.04
C GLN A 39 21.01 22.55 10.46
N LYS A 40 21.46 23.77 10.68
CA LYS A 40 21.37 24.46 11.97
C LYS A 40 20.96 25.91 11.71
N MET A 41 20.10 26.42 12.57
CA MET A 41 19.67 27.82 12.54
C MET A 41 19.56 28.35 13.96
N ARG A 42 19.62 29.67 14.11
CA ARG A 42 19.33 30.33 15.39
C ARG A 42 17.83 30.60 15.51
N PRO A 43 17.28 30.65 16.74
CA PRO A 43 15.91 31.05 16.98
C PRO A 43 15.61 32.47 16.44
N ASN A 44 14.32 32.76 16.20
CA ASN A 44 13.82 34.06 15.74
C ASN A 44 14.43 34.56 14.42
N GLN A 45 14.89 33.63 13.57
CA GLN A 45 15.36 33.93 12.22
C GLN A 45 14.43 33.32 11.17
N THR A 46 14.31 33.98 10.03
CA THR A 46 13.57 33.44 8.89
C THR A 46 14.30 32.24 8.30
N LEU A 47 13.62 31.08 8.25
CA LEU A 47 14.12 29.90 7.57
C LEU A 47 13.85 30.01 6.06
N SER A 48 14.90 30.01 5.25
CA SER A 48 14.78 29.90 3.79
C SER A 48 14.86 28.44 3.38
N VAL A 49 13.84 27.96 2.68
CA VAL A 49 13.79 26.60 2.13
C VAL A 49 13.67 26.71 0.62
N LYS A 50 14.65 26.15 -0.10
CA LYS A 50 14.59 26.05 -1.56
C LYS A 50 14.00 24.70 -1.93
N VAL A 51 12.94 24.72 -2.72
CA VAL A 51 12.28 23.52 -3.22
C VAL A 51 12.66 23.29 -4.67
N LYS A 52 13.17 22.10 -4.99
CA LYS A 52 13.43 21.66 -6.36
C LYS A 52 12.58 20.45 -6.66
N ALA A 53 11.71 20.56 -7.67
CA ALA A 53 10.92 19.44 -8.17
C ALA A 53 11.55 18.90 -9.46
N SER A 54 11.66 17.59 -9.55
CA SER A 54 12.20 16.88 -10.72
C SER A 54 11.39 15.61 -10.98
N VAL A 55 11.49 15.05 -12.18
CA VAL A 55 10.90 13.76 -12.56
C VAL A 55 12.04 12.87 -13.05
N LYS A 56 11.96 11.55 -12.80
CA LYS A 56 13.00 10.59 -13.25
C LYS A 56 13.18 10.60 -14.77
N GLU A 57 12.07 10.55 -15.50
CA GLU A 57 12.06 10.57 -16.96
C GLU A 57 10.98 11.54 -17.47
N GLY A 58 11.32 12.37 -18.46
CA GLY A 58 10.40 13.31 -19.10
C GLY A 58 10.51 14.76 -18.61
N ALA A 59 9.60 15.60 -19.09
CA ALA A 59 9.56 17.02 -18.77
C ALA A 59 8.86 17.25 -17.43
N VAL A 60 9.44 18.11 -16.59
CA VAL A 60 8.78 18.58 -15.36
C VAL A 60 7.50 19.32 -15.76
N PRO A 61 6.35 19.06 -15.10
CA PRO A 61 5.11 19.77 -15.40
C PRO A 61 5.30 21.28 -15.27
N GLN A 62 4.71 22.04 -16.20
CA GLN A 62 4.89 23.50 -16.30
C GLN A 62 4.46 24.25 -15.03
N LYS A 63 3.56 23.66 -14.24
CA LYS A 63 3.10 24.21 -12.96
C LYS A 63 3.13 23.13 -11.89
N VAL A 64 3.86 23.40 -10.80
CA VAL A 64 3.96 22.55 -9.62
C VAL A 64 3.48 23.35 -8.42
N ASN A 65 2.50 22.83 -7.68
CA ASN A 65 2.04 23.40 -6.43
C ASN A 65 2.72 22.68 -5.27
N VAL A 66 3.25 23.43 -4.30
CA VAL A 66 3.97 22.88 -3.14
C VAL A 66 3.37 23.46 -1.86
N LEU A 67 3.04 22.58 -0.91
CA LEU A 67 2.68 22.95 0.46
C LEU A 67 3.85 22.62 1.38
N VAL A 68 4.38 23.63 2.08
CA VAL A 68 5.47 23.47 3.04
C VAL A 68 4.94 23.69 4.44
N SER A 69 5.22 22.75 5.34
CA SER A 69 4.90 22.83 6.76
C SER A 69 6.12 22.42 7.59
N ALA A 70 6.22 22.94 8.81
CA ALA A 70 7.28 22.61 9.76
C ALA A 70 6.65 22.27 11.11
N VAL A 71 7.00 21.12 11.68
CA VAL A 71 6.48 20.61 12.96
C VAL A 71 7.66 20.10 13.79
N ASP A 72 7.56 20.24 15.12
CA ASP A 72 8.56 19.73 16.04
C ASP A 72 8.61 18.20 16.04
N SER A 73 9.82 17.64 15.88
CA SER A 73 10.07 16.20 15.96
C SER A 73 9.59 15.54 17.26
N GLY A 74 9.61 16.24 18.39
CA GLY A 74 9.11 15.74 19.66
C GLY A 74 7.61 15.44 19.63
N VAL A 75 6.84 16.24 18.88
CA VAL A 75 5.40 16.00 18.67
C VAL A 75 5.18 14.82 17.71
N LEU A 76 5.96 14.77 16.61
CA LEU A 76 5.85 13.71 15.61
C LEU A 76 6.21 12.32 16.16
N ASN A 77 7.16 12.25 17.09
CA ASN A 77 7.64 11.01 17.69
C ASN A 77 6.65 10.37 18.69
N ILE A 78 5.64 11.11 19.17
CA ILE A 78 4.64 10.55 20.10
C ILE A 78 3.73 9.54 19.38
N THR A 79 3.43 9.80 18.11
CA THR A 79 2.48 9.02 17.31
C THR A 79 3.13 8.29 16.15
N ASP A 80 4.46 8.27 16.07
CA ASP A 80 5.22 7.78 14.93
C ASP A 80 4.70 8.35 13.60
N TYR A 81 4.46 9.67 13.57
CA TYR A 81 3.81 10.31 12.43
C TYR A 81 4.69 10.22 11.17
N VAL A 82 4.15 9.58 10.14
CA VAL A 82 4.79 9.46 8.83
C VAL A 82 4.37 10.64 7.95
N THR A 83 5.33 11.28 7.29
CA THR A 83 5.04 12.33 6.30
C THR A 83 4.16 11.75 5.18
N PRO A 84 2.97 12.33 4.92
CA PRO A 84 2.08 11.81 3.89
C PRO A 84 2.75 11.78 2.52
N ASP A 85 2.77 10.62 1.85
CA ASP A 85 3.20 10.49 0.45
C ASP A 85 1.94 10.49 -0.47
N PRO A 86 1.71 11.57 -1.24
CA PRO A 86 0.59 11.63 -2.17
C PRO A 86 0.64 10.54 -3.25
N TRP A 87 1.84 10.16 -3.70
CA TRP A 87 1.99 9.13 -4.72
C TRP A 87 1.51 7.78 -4.18
N GLU A 88 1.85 7.44 -2.94
CA GLU A 88 1.33 6.23 -2.29
C GLU A 88 -0.18 6.31 -2.04
N ALA A 89 -0.69 7.48 -1.62
CA ALA A 89 -2.13 7.67 -1.42
C ALA A 89 -2.93 7.38 -2.71
N PHE A 90 -2.45 7.84 -3.86
CA PHE A 90 -3.11 7.61 -5.15
C PHE A 90 -2.79 6.24 -5.77
N PHE A 91 -1.51 5.89 -5.90
CA PHE A 91 -1.03 4.72 -6.66
C PHE A 91 -0.62 3.52 -5.81
N GLY A 92 -0.58 3.66 -4.48
CA GLY A 92 -0.28 2.56 -3.57
C GLY A 92 -1.32 1.45 -3.62
N GLN A 93 -0.91 0.26 -3.19
CA GLN A 93 -1.74 -0.94 -3.21
C GLN A 93 -3.08 -0.70 -2.49
N LYS A 94 -4.17 -0.89 -3.24
CA LYS A 94 -5.52 -0.79 -2.70
C LYS A 94 -5.97 -2.12 -2.11
N ARG A 95 -6.90 -2.05 -1.16
CA ARG A 95 -7.49 -3.24 -0.55
C ARG A 95 -8.13 -4.13 -1.62
N TYR A 96 -8.04 -5.44 -1.42
CA TYR A 96 -8.81 -6.37 -2.23
C TYR A 96 -10.30 -6.11 -2.02
N GLY A 97 -11.02 -5.82 -3.11
CA GLY A 97 -12.39 -5.32 -3.07
C GLY A 97 -13.47 -6.37 -3.27
N ALA A 98 -13.11 -7.65 -3.37
CA ALA A 98 -14.04 -8.73 -3.62
C ALA A 98 -14.07 -9.71 -2.45
N ASP A 99 -15.26 -10.25 -2.17
CA ASP A 99 -15.44 -11.32 -1.21
C ASP A 99 -15.48 -12.65 -1.97
N ILE A 100 -14.75 -13.66 -1.47
CA ILE A 100 -14.70 -14.99 -2.09
C ILE A 100 -15.60 -15.93 -1.28
N TYR A 101 -16.70 -16.36 -1.89
CA TYR A 101 -17.57 -17.40 -1.35
C TYR A 101 -17.37 -18.71 -2.11
N ASP A 102 -17.28 -19.83 -1.40
CA ASP A 102 -17.19 -21.15 -2.03
C ASP A 102 -17.99 -22.24 -1.28
N ILE A 103 -18.41 -23.26 -2.03
CA ILE A 103 -19.08 -24.47 -1.51
C ILE A 103 -18.11 -25.66 -1.35
N TYR A 104 -16.87 -25.53 -1.81
CA TYR A 104 -15.88 -26.61 -1.74
C TYR A 104 -15.40 -26.85 -0.30
N GLY A 105 -15.50 -25.85 0.58
CA GLY A 105 -15.35 -26.02 2.03
C GLY A 105 -16.38 -26.99 2.64
N GLN A 106 -17.59 -27.09 2.08
CA GLN A 106 -18.62 -28.02 2.56
C GLN A 106 -18.42 -29.47 2.09
N VAL A 107 -17.65 -29.67 1.01
CA VAL A 107 -17.34 -31.00 0.47
C VAL A 107 -16.11 -31.62 1.17
N ILE A 108 -15.34 -30.81 1.91
CA ILE A 108 -14.12 -31.26 2.60
C ILE A 108 -14.43 -32.02 3.90
N GLU A 109 -15.58 -31.79 4.56
CA GLU A 109 -15.92 -32.48 5.81
C GLU A 109 -17.42 -32.79 5.90
N GLY A 110 -17.76 -34.07 5.98
CA GLY A 110 -19.11 -34.56 6.27
C GLY A 110 -19.60 -34.29 7.70
N GLN A 111 -19.25 -33.16 8.31
CA GLN A 111 -19.85 -32.66 9.55
C GLN A 111 -19.50 -31.18 9.75
N GLY A 112 -20.53 -30.38 10.03
CA GLY A 112 -20.53 -28.95 9.77
C GLY A 112 -19.45 -28.13 10.47
N ARG A 113 -18.77 -27.29 9.68
CA ARG A 113 -18.26 -25.97 10.09
C ARG A 113 -18.17 -25.08 8.85
N MET A 114 -18.87 -23.95 8.89
CA MET A 114 -18.78 -22.91 7.86
C MET A 114 -17.41 -22.23 7.96
N ALA A 115 -16.51 -22.52 7.02
CA ALA A 115 -15.27 -21.77 6.90
C ALA A 115 -15.53 -20.44 6.18
N ALA A 116 -15.80 -19.38 6.94
CA ALA A 116 -15.74 -18.02 6.43
C ALA A 116 -14.26 -17.58 6.40
N PHE A 117 -13.70 -17.38 5.21
CA PHE A 117 -12.37 -16.79 5.06
C PHE A 117 -12.46 -15.27 5.26
N ALA A 118 -12.44 -14.82 6.52
CA ALA A 118 -12.22 -13.42 6.85
C ALA A 118 -10.71 -13.15 6.86
N LEU A 119 -10.18 -12.65 5.75
CA LEU A 119 -8.79 -12.18 5.66
C LEU A 119 -8.66 -10.79 6.32
N TRP A 120 -8.52 -10.78 7.64
CA TRP A 120 -8.06 -9.61 8.39
C TRP A 120 -6.53 -9.50 8.25
N TRP A 121 -6.07 -8.85 7.19
CA TRP A 121 -4.66 -8.43 7.13
C TRP A 121 -4.48 -7.19 8.00
N ARG A 122 -3.91 -7.41 9.19
CA ARG A 122 -3.46 -6.37 10.10
C ARG A 122 -2.19 -5.74 9.52
N TRP A 123 -2.31 -4.47 9.14
CA TRP A 123 -1.16 -3.63 8.80
C TRP A 123 -0.36 -3.31 10.06
N ARG A 124 0.95 -3.51 9.98
CA ARG A 124 1.94 -2.66 10.64
C ARG A 124 3.01 -2.35 9.60
#